data_AF-A0A9D4IUH0-F1
#
_entry.id   AF-A0A9D4IUH0-F1
#
_cell.length_a   1.000
_cell.length_b   1.000
_cell.length_c   1.000
_cell.angle_alpha   90.00
_cell.angle_beta   90.00
_cell.angle_gamma   90.00
#
_symmetry.space_group_name_H-M   'P 1'
#
loop_
_entity.id
_entity.type
_entity.pdbx_description
1 polymer ?
#
loop_
_entity_poly.entity_id
_entity_poly.type
_entity_poly.pdbx_seq_one_letter_code
_entity_poly.pdbx_strand_id
1 'polypeptide(L)' 'MKVSLGRPVKVNNFLTTLNITLIANRNLKKMEARAWEAIKKISTASSNKAVIDAYEKEWSKCKNYLLYNVIDYYGAKC' A
#
# COMPACT_ATOMS: atom_id res chain seq x y z
N MET A 1 9.19 5.76 3.41
CA MET A 1 9.89 6.40 2.27
C MET A 1 8.95 7.47 1.70
N LYS A 2 9.26 8.77 1.84
CA LYS A 2 8.40 9.85 1.29
C LYS A 2 8.66 9.97 -0.22
N VAL A 3 7.71 9.59 -1.05
CA VAL A 3 7.76 9.83 -2.50
C VAL A 3 7.47 11.32 -2.72
N SER A 4 8.52 12.12 -2.89
CA SER A 4 8.38 13.54 -3.28
C SER A 4 8.52 13.63 -4.79
N LEU A 5 7.51 14.18 -5.47
CA LEU A 5 7.48 14.39 -6.93
C LEU A 5 8.50 15.43 -7.44
N GLY A 6 9.57 15.68 -6.70
CA GLY A 6 10.47 16.81 -6.90
C GLY A 6 9.81 18.10 -6.42
N ARG A 7 10.54 18.89 -5.63
CA ARG A 7 10.04 20.20 -5.18
C ARG A 7 9.63 21.06 -6.41
N PRO A 8 8.66 21.98 -6.26
CA PRO A 8 8.17 22.82 -7.37
C PRO A 8 9.29 23.50 -8.19
N VAL A 9 10.37 23.89 -7.51
CA VAL A 9 11.58 24.47 -8.12
C VAL A 9 12.24 23.51 -9.12
N LYS A 10 12.38 22.22 -8.79
CA LYS A 10 13.01 21.23 -9.68
C LYS A 10 12.17 20.96 -10.93
N VAL A 11 10.85 20.92 -10.79
CA VAL A 11 9.92 20.71 -11.90
C VAL A 11 9.96 21.90 -12.85
N ASN A 12 9.85 23.12 -12.32
CA ASN A 12 9.92 24.31 -13.17
C ASN A 12 11.28 24.48 -13.83
N ASN A 13 12.39 24.18 -13.15
CA ASN A 13 13.71 24.21 -13.77
C ASN A 13 13.80 23.27 -14.98
N PHE A 14 13.21 22.08 -14.89
CA PHE A 14 13.13 21.15 -16.02
C PHE A 14 12.25 21.69 -17.16
N LEU A 15 11.09 22.26 -16.84
CA LEU A 15 10.22 22.89 -17.85
C LEU A 15 10.92 24.06 -18.56
N THR A 16 11.72 24.84 -17.85
CA THR A 16 12.56 25.91 -18.43
C THR A 16 13.56 25.34 -19.45
N THR A 17 14.22 24.21 -19.14
CA THR A 17 15.17 23.60 -20.09
C THR A 17 14.51 23.10 -21.39
N LEU A 18 13.21 22.81 -21.34
CA LEU A 18 12.41 22.37 -22.48
C LEU A 18 11.71 23.54 -23.19
N ASN A 19 11.92 24.79 -22.74
CA ASN A 19 11.21 25.98 -23.20
C ASN A 19 9.67 25.85 -23.09
N ILE A 20 9.19 25.16 -22.06
CA ILE A 20 7.77 24.94 -21.78
C ILE A 20 7.32 25.94 -20.71
N THR A 21 6.07 26.39 -20.82
CA THR A 21 5.43 27.29 -19.84
C THR A 21 5.54 26.75 -18.42
N LEU A 22 6.03 27.59 -17.51
CA LEU A 22 6.19 27.26 -16.10
C LEU A 22 4.84 27.12 -15.40
N ILE A 23 4.78 26.25 -14.41
CA ILE A 23 3.57 26.05 -13.61
C ILE A 23 3.67 26.91 -12.35
N ALA A 24 2.60 27.66 -12.05
CA ALA A 24 2.52 28.43 -10.81
C ALA A 24 2.73 27.52 -9.59
N ASN A 25 3.57 27.96 -8.65
CA ASN A 25 3.92 27.17 -7.44
C ASN A 25 2.68 26.71 -6.64
N ARG A 26 1.61 27.52 -6.60
CA ARG A 26 0.35 27.14 -5.94
C ARG A 26 -0.28 25.90 -6.58
N ASN A 27 -0.20 25.77 -7.90
CA ASN A 27 -0.76 24.65 -8.65
C ASN A 27 0.10 23.39 -8.47
N LEU A 28 1.43 23.53 -8.49
CA LEU A 28 2.34 22.42 -8.19
C LEU A 28 2.12 21.84 -6.78
N LYS A 29 1.94 22.69 -5.75
CA LYS A 29 1.60 22.23 -4.39
C LYS A 29 0.25 21.50 -4.34
N LYS A 30 -0.75 21.96 -5.08
CA LYS A 30 -2.05 21.25 -5.17
C LYS A 30 -1.91 19.89 -5.86
N MET A 31 -1.09 19.79 -6.90
CA MET A 31 -0.81 18.52 -7.59
C MET A 31 -0.07 17.56 -6.67
N GLU A 32 0.95 18.03 -5.94
CA GLU A 32 1.70 17.24 -4.96
C GLU A 32 0.77 16.70 -3.85
N ALA A 33 -0.14 17.53 -3.32
CA ALA A 33 -1.12 17.10 -2.34
C ALA A 33 -2.08 16.03 -2.88
N ARG A 34 -2.57 16.19 -4.11
CA ARG A 34 -3.45 15.20 -4.77
C ARG A 34 -2.75 13.87 -5.02
N ALA A 35 -1.49 13.92 -5.45
CA ALA A 35 -0.69 12.71 -5.63
C ALA A 35 -0.46 11.99 -4.30
N TRP A 36 -0.19 12.73 -3.23
CA TRP A 36 -0.09 12.17 -1.88
C TRP A 36 -1.37 11.46 -1.43
N GLU A 37 -2.54 12.07 -1.64
CA GLU A 37 -3.82 11.43 -1.32
C GLU A 37 -4.07 10.17 -2.15
N ALA A 38 -3.70 10.16 -3.43
CA ALA A 38 -3.80 8.97 -4.27
C ALA A 38 -2.88 7.84 -3.77
N ILE A 39 -1.62 8.14 -3.46
CA ILE A 39 -0.67 7.17 -2.89
C ILE A 39 -1.20 6.64 -1.55
N LYS A 40 -1.73 7.52 -0.70
CA LYS A 40 -2.30 7.14 0.60
C LYS A 40 -3.45 6.15 0.43
N LYS A 41 -4.39 6.41 -0.49
CA LYS A 41 -5.50 5.48 -0.78
C LYS A 41 -5.02 4.10 -1.23
N ILE A 42 -4.06 4.06 -2.14
CA ILE A 42 -3.48 2.79 -2.64
C ILE A 42 -2.77 2.05 -1.49
N SER A 43 -1.98 2.77 -0.70
CA SER A 43 -1.30 2.20 0.47
C SER A 43 -2.29 1.65 1.48
N THR A 44 -3.38 2.36 1.80
CA THR A 44 -4.39 1.87 2.74
C THR A 44 -5.11 0.64 2.21
N ALA A 45 -5.44 0.60 0.92
CA ALA A 45 -6.07 -0.57 0.30
C ALA A 45 -5.12 -1.78 0.31
N SER A 46 -3.84 -1.57 -0.01
CA SER A 46 -2.81 -2.62 0.01
C SER A 46 -2.58 -3.14 1.43
N SER A 47 -2.51 -2.27 2.43
CA SER A 47 -2.32 -2.68 3.83
C SER A 47 -3.53 -3.46 4.34
N ASN A 48 -4.76 -3.03 4.04
CA ASN A 48 -5.96 -3.75 4.43
C ASN A 48 -6.01 -5.15 3.80
N LYS A 49 -5.65 -5.27 2.52
CA LYS A 49 -5.55 -6.57 1.85
C LYS A 49 -4.51 -7.46 2.53
N ALA A 50 -3.33 -6.94 2.85
CA ALA A 50 -2.29 -7.70 3.54
C ALA A 50 -2.71 -8.17 4.93
N VAL A 51 -3.51 -7.37 5.66
CA VAL A 51 -4.06 -7.76 6.97
C VAL A 51 -5.07 -8.89 6.84
N ILE A 52 -5.96 -8.84 5.84
CA ILE A 52 -6.94 -9.90 5.56
C ILE A 52 -6.22 -11.19 5.17
N ASP A 53 -5.27 -11.11 4.23
CA ASP A 53 -4.48 -12.26 3.77
C ASP A 53 -3.69 -12.91 4.94
N ALA A 54 -3.13 -12.09 5.83
CA ALA A 54 -2.44 -12.59 7.02
C ALA A 54 -3.41 -13.29 8.00
N TYR A 55 -4.58 -12.69 8.23
CA TYR A 55 -5.61 -13.27 9.09
C TYR A 55 -6.12 -14.61 8.56
N GLU A 56 -6.44 -14.70 7.26
CA GLU A 56 -6.89 -15.94 6.62
C GLU A 56 -5.82 -17.03 6.68
N LYS A 57 -4.55 -16.67 6.50
CA LYS A 57 -3.43 -17.61 6.61
C LYS A 57 -3.28 -18.16 8.02
N GLU A 58 -3.38 -17.32 9.06
CA GLU A 58 -3.34 -17.76 10.45
C GLU A 58 -4.57 -18.59 10.84
N TRP A 59 -5.76 -18.20 10.38
CA TRP A 59 -7.00 -18.96 10.62
C TRP A 59 -6.96 -20.35 9.97
N SER A 60 -6.42 -20.45 8.75
CA SER A 60 -6.23 -21.73 8.05
C SER A 60 -5.25 -22.65 8.79
N LYS A 61 -4.15 -22.11 9.32
CA LYS A 61 -3.22 -22.88 10.18
C LYS A 61 -3.91 -23.39 11.45
N CYS A 62 -4.68 -22.54 12.12
CA CYS A 62 -5.41 -22.90 13.34
C CYS A 62 -6.44 -24.00 13.08
N LYS A 63 -7.19 -23.90 11.98
CA LYS A 63 -8.15 -24.93 11.55
C LYS A 63 -7.48 -26.27 11.28
N ASN A 64 -6.32 -26.28 10.61
CA ASN A 64 -5.56 -27.50 10.41
C ASN A 64 -5.08 -28.10 11.74
N TYR A 65 -4.55 -27.30 12.65
CA TYR A 65 -4.17 -27.76 14.00
C TYR A 65 -5.34 -28.41 14.76
N LEU A 66 -6.53 -27.80 14.71
CA LEU A 66 -7.74 -28.36 15.32
C LEU A 66 -8.16 -29.67 14.65
N LEU A 67 -8.07 -29.77 13.32
CA LEU A 67 -8.39 -31.00 12.59
C LEU A 67 -7.44 -32.15 12.95
N TYR A 68 -6.12 -31.88 12.98
CA TYR A 68 -5.11 -32.87 13.34
C TYR A 68 -5.31 -33.38 14.78
N ASN A 69 -5.53 -32.47 15.73
CA ASN A 69 -5.76 -32.86 17.13
C ASN A 69 -7.07 -33.64 17.33
N VAL A 70 -8.12 -33.34 16.57
CA VAL A 70 -9.37 -34.12 16.62
C VAL A 70 -9.17 -35.50 15.97
N ILE A 71 -8.43 -35.60 14.86
CA ILE A 71 -8.11 -36.89 14.24
C ILE A 71 -7.25 -37.74 15.17
N ASP A 72 -6.28 -37.19 15.88
CA ASP A 72 -5.49 -37.96 16.85
C ASP A 72 -6.34 -38.41 18.06
N TYR A 73 -7.27 -37.56 18.51
CA TYR A 73 -8.13 -37.88 19.67
C TYR A 73 -9.23 -38.91 19.34
N TYR A 74 -9.75 -38.93 18.11
CA TYR A 74 -10.81 -39.85 17.67
C TYR A 74 -10.30 -41.02 16.81
N GLY A 75 -9.11 -40.91 16.21
CA GLY A 75 -8.46 -41.92 15.37
C GLY A 75 -7.56 -42.89 16.13
N ALA A 76 -7.25 -42.62 17.40
CA ALA A 76 -6.55 -43.56 18.29
C ALA A 76 -7.48 -44.65 18.91
N LYS A 77 -8.72 -44.77 18.43
CA LYS A 77 -9.66 -45.85 18.79
C LYS A 77 -9.93 -46.74 17.57
N CYS A 78 -8.94 -47.51 17.16
CA CYS A 78 -9.09 -48.73 16.36
C CYS A 78 -8.11 -49.76 16.92
#